data_AF-A0A923WG00-F1
#
_entry.id   AF-A0A923WG00-F1
#
_cell.length_a   1.000
_cell.length_b   1.000
_cell.length_c   1.000
_cell.angle_alpha   90.00
_cell.angle_beta   90.00
_cell.angle_gamma   90.00
#
_symmetry.space_group_name_H-M   'P 1'
#
loop_
_entity.id
_entity.type
_entity.pdbx_description
1 polymer ?
#
loop_
_entity_poly.entity_id
_entity_poly.type
_entity_poly.pdbx_seq_one_letter_code
_entity_poly.pdbx_strand_id
1 'polypeptide(L)'
;MTYNRINNVTGWLVFLIATFVYVSTMEPTASFWDCGEFISSAYKLMVPHPPGAPVFLLIGRFFSLFAGGDITKVAYWINLVSALSSSFSILFLFWSITMIAKKLLKAENGTYSTGQIITIMGAGIIGSLAYTFSDSFWFSAVEAEVYALSS
;
A
#
# COMPACT_ATOMS: atom_id res chain seq x y z
N MET A 1 27.91 6.14 -5.53
CA MET A 1 26.48 6.46 -5.78
C MET A 1 25.98 7.37 -4.69
N THR A 2 25.19 8.39 -5.01
CA THR A 2 24.58 9.29 -4.01
C THR A 2 23.53 8.53 -3.21
N TYR A 3 23.58 8.60 -1.86
CA TYR A 3 22.61 7.98 -0.94
C TYR A 3 21.15 8.10 -1.41
N ASN A 4 20.75 9.29 -1.86
CA ASN A 4 19.38 9.57 -2.30
C ASN A 4 18.93 8.67 -3.46
N ARG A 5 19.84 8.35 -4.39
CA ARG A 5 19.52 7.46 -5.53
C ARG A 5 19.27 6.04 -5.05
N ILE A 6 20.13 5.54 -4.16
CA ILE A 6 19.98 4.20 -3.57
C ILE A 6 18.66 4.13 -2.79
N ASN A 7 18.42 5.10 -1.90
CA ASN A 7 17.20 5.16 -1.10
C ASN A 7 15.92 5.17 -1.95
N ASN A 8 15.88 5.97 -3.02
CA ASN A 8 14.69 6.06 -3.87
C ASN A 8 14.47 4.78 -4.67
N VAL A 9 15.53 4.19 -5.25
CA VAL A 9 15.41 2.93 -6.00
C VAL A 9 14.99 1.78 -5.09
N THR A 10 15.60 1.67 -3.90
CA THR A 10 15.23 0.64 -2.92
C THR A 10 13.78 0.79 -2.45
N GLY A 11 13.31 2.03 -2.21
CA GLY A 11 11.92 2.28 -1.86
C GLY A 11 10.97 1.79 -2.94
N TRP A 12 11.22 2.14 -4.20
CA TRP A 12 10.39 1.66 -5.32
C TRP A 12 10.47 0.14 -5.51
N LEU A 13 11.61 -0.50 -5.23
CA LEU A 13 11.71 -1.95 -5.23
C LEU A 13 10.80 -2.57 -4.15
N VAL A 14 10.83 -2.02 -2.93
CA VAL A 14 9.96 -2.44 -1.82
C VAL A 14 8.48 -2.27 -2.19
N PHE A 15 8.11 -1.14 -2.80
CA PHE A 15 6.77 -0.90 -3.34
C PHE A 15 6.34 -1.98 -4.33
N LEU A 16 7.21 -2.34 -5.28
CA LEU A 16 6.92 -3.37 -6.28
C LEU A 16 6.75 -4.76 -5.65
N ILE A 17 7.54 -5.08 -4.62
CA ILE A 17 7.39 -6.33 -3.87
C ILE A 17 6.03 -6.36 -3.16
N ALA A 18 5.66 -5.31 -2.43
CA ALA A 18 4.37 -5.21 -1.76
C ALA A 18 3.20 -5.26 -2.76
N THR A 19 3.31 -4.55 -3.88
CA THR A 19 2.31 -4.56 -4.95
C THR A 19 2.15 -5.96 -5.53
N PHE A 20 3.25 -6.64 -5.86
CA PHE A 20 3.20 -8.00 -6.39
C PHE A 20 2.50 -8.94 -5.40
N VAL A 21 2.90 -8.88 -4.13
CA VAL A 21 2.31 -9.69 -3.06
C VAL A 21 0.80 -9.43 -2.98
N TYR A 22 0.38 -8.20 -2.69
CA TYR A 22 -1.03 -7.89 -2.49
C TYR A 22 -1.89 -8.13 -3.74
N VAL A 23 -1.43 -7.77 -4.93
CA VAL A 23 -2.19 -8.01 -6.15
C VAL A 23 -2.28 -9.51 -6.49
N SER A 24 -1.25 -10.29 -6.18
CA SER A 24 -1.27 -11.75 -6.41
C SER A 24 -2.15 -12.51 -5.41
N THR A 25 -2.42 -11.93 -4.24
CA THR A 25 -3.19 -12.55 -3.16
C THR A 25 -4.49 -11.84 -2.84
N MET A 26 -4.85 -10.77 -3.55
CA MET A 26 -6.12 -10.09 -3.35
C MET A 26 -7.29 -10.96 -3.75
N GLU A 27 -8.40 -10.78 -3.05
CA GLU A 27 -9.63 -11.50 -3.33
C GLU A 27 -10.11 -11.18 -4.75
N PRO A 28 -10.45 -12.18 -5.58
CA PRO A 28 -10.90 -11.93 -6.95
C PRO A 28 -12.33 -11.38 -6.99
N THR A 29 -13.09 -11.59 -5.91
CA THR A 29 -14.50 -11.21 -5.77
C THR A 29 -14.74 -10.48 -4.44
N ALA A 30 -16.01 -10.33 -4.03
CA ALA A 30 -16.31 -9.87 -2.69
C ALA A 30 -15.87 -10.93 -1.65
N SER A 31 -15.14 -10.50 -0.65
CA SER A 31 -14.76 -11.30 0.52
C SER A 31 -15.83 -11.23 1.61
N PHE A 32 -15.55 -11.86 2.75
CA PHE A 32 -16.44 -11.85 3.89
C PHE A 32 -16.51 -10.46 4.55
N TRP A 33 -17.60 -10.18 5.27
CA TRP A 33 -17.79 -8.95 6.06
C TRP A 33 -18.12 -7.69 5.22
N ASP A 34 -17.43 -6.58 5.44
CA ASP A 34 -17.80 -5.24 4.95
C ASP A 34 -17.42 -5.01 3.48
N CYS A 35 -16.50 -5.80 2.92
CA CYS A 35 -16.00 -5.63 1.55
C CYS A 35 -17.11 -5.66 0.49
N GLY A 36 -18.11 -6.52 0.65
CA GLY A 36 -19.27 -6.55 -0.25
C GLY A 36 -20.10 -5.25 -0.21
N GLU A 37 -20.26 -4.67 0.97
CA GLU A 37 -20.91 -3.36 1.17
C GLU A 37 -20.09 -2.25 0.53
N PHE A 38 -18.76 -2.23 0.73
CA PHE A 38 -17.87 -1.23 0.13
C PHE A 38 -17.78 -1.33 -1.39
N ILE A 39 -17.69 -2.54 -1.96
CA ILE A 39 -17.68 -2.77 -3.42
C ILE A 39 -18.96 -2.26 -4.05
N SER A 40 -20.12 -2.66 -3.49
CA SER A 40 -21.42 -2.24 -4.02
C SER A 40 -21.66 -0.74 -3.86
N SER A 41 -21.28 -0.17 -2.71
CA SER A 41 -21.37 1.26 -2.42
C SER A 41 -20.48 2.08 -3.34
N ALA A 42 -19.23 1.67 -3.56
CA ALA A 42 -18.32 2.34 -4.49
C ALA A 42 -18.84 2.23 -5.93
N TYR A 43 -19.31 1.06 -6.35
CA TYR A 43 -19.85 0.86 -7.70
C TYR A 43 -21.09 1.72 -7.95
N LYS A 44 -21.98 1.88 -6.98
CA LYS A 44 -23.22 2.65 -7.13
C LYS A 44 -23.13 4.09 -6.62
N LEU A 45 -21.99 4.50 -6.05
CA LEU A 45 -21.83 5.76 -5.32
C LEU A 45 -22.89 5.95 -4.22
N MET A 46 -23.14 4.90 -3.46
CA MET A 46 -24.00 4.91 -2.28
C MET A 46 -23.18 5.19 -1.03
N VAL A 47 -23.88 5.47 0.07
CA VAL A 47 -23.27 5.53 1.39
C VAL A 47 -23.34 4.12 1.98
N PRO A 48 -22.22 3.53 2.44
CA PRO A 48 -22.24 2.33 3.28
C PRO A 48 -22.82 2.73 4.65
N HIS A 49 -22.07 2.64 5.74
CA HIS A 49 -22.46 3.21 7.03
C HIS A 49 -22.04 4.70 7.18
N PRO A 50 -22.84 5.56 7.86
CA PRO A 50 -22.45 6.95 8.16
C PRO A 50 -21.14 7.05 8.96
N PRO A 51 -20.28 8.07 8.72
CA PRO A 51 -20.43 9.20 7.77
C PRO A 51 -20.08 8.86 6.31
N GLY A 52 -19.81 7.60 5.99
CA GLY A 52 -19.34 7.13 4.68
C GLY A 52 -17.82 7.25 4.49
N ALA A 53 -17.34 6.93 3.29
CA ALA A 53 -15.93 6.99 2.90
C ALA A 53 -15.75 7.62 1.50
N PRO A 54 -16.12 8.90 1.31
CA PRO A 54 -16.35 9.48 -0.03
C PRO A 54 -15.14 9.38 -0.97
N VAL A 55 -13.92 9.58 -0.46
CA VAL A 55 -12.71 9.48 -1.30
C VAL A 55 -12.46 8.05 -1.78
N PHE A 56 -12.57 7.06 -0.88
CA PHE A 56 -12.46 5.65 -1.23
C PHE A 56 -13.52 5.26 -2.28
N LEU A 57 -14.78 5.67 -2.06
CA LEU A 57 -15.89 5.35 -2.95
C LEU A 57 -15.70 5.96 -4.36
N LEU A 58 -15.19 7.20 -4.45
CA LEU A 58 -14.91 7.85 -5.73
C LEU A 58 -13.76 7.19 -6.48
N ILE A 59 -12.67 6.82 -5.79
CA ILE A 59 -11.54 6.11 -6.39
C ILE A 59 -11.98 4.71 -6.82
N GLY A 60 -12.68 3.97 -5.96
CA GLY A 60 -13.26 2.67 -6.27
C GLY A 60 -14.20 2.73 -7.47
N ARG A 61 -15.06 3.76 -7.54
CA ARG A 61 -15.93 3.99 -8.71
C ARG A 61 -15.12 4.20 -9.98
N PHE A 62 -14.08 5.02 -9.93
CA PHE A 62 -13.18 5.23 -11.08
C PHE A 62 -12.53 3.91 -11.53
N PHE A 63 -11.99 3.13 -10.59
CA PHE A 63 -11.37 1.84 -10.91
C PHE A 63 -12.38 0.83 -11.48
N SER A 64 -13.63 0.84 -11.00
CA SER A 64 -14.68 -0.03 -11.54
C SER A 64 -14.96 0.19 -13.03
N LEU A 65 -14.61 1.36 -13.60
CA LEU A 65 -14.76 1.63 -15.03
C LEU A 65 -13.86 0.74 -15.90
N PHE A 66 -12.73 0.29 -15.38
CA PHE A 66 -11.83 -0.64 -16.07
C PHE A 66 -12.43 -2.05 -16.20
N ALA A 67 -13.55 -2.34 -15.54
CA ALA A 67 -14.32 -3.56 -15.77
C ALA A 67 -14.98 -3.60 -17.15
N GLY A 68 -15.04 -2.47 -17.88
CA GLY A 68 -15.54 -2.42 -19.26
C GLY A 68 -17.03 -2.80 -19.40
N GLY A 69 -17.81 -2.60 -18.34
CA GLY A 69 -19.23 -2.98 -18.27
C GLY A 69 -19.48 -4.42 -17.78
N ASP A 70 -18.44 -5.22 -17.59
CA ASP A 70 -18.57 -6.57 -17.01
C ASP A 70 -18.66 -6.48 -15.48
N ILE A 71 -19.88 -6.64 -14.94
CA ILE A 71 -20.16 -6.53 -13.51
C ILE A 71 -19.35 -7.56 -12.69
N THR A 72 -19.03 -8.71 -13.28
CA THR A 72 -18.30 -9.78 -12.57
C THR A 72 -16.86 -9.39 -12.23
N LYS A 73 -16.31 -8.38 -12.91
CA LYS A 73 -14.94 -7.87 -12.70
C LYS A 73 -14.86 -6.64 -11.79
N VAL A 74 -15.99 -6.06 -11.41
CA VAL A 74 -16.02 -4.84 -10.60
C VAL A 74 -15.31 -5.02 -9.26
N ALA A 75 -15.55 -6.16 -8.59
CA ALA A 75 -14.93 -6.48 -7.31
C ALA A 75 -13.40 -6.48 -7.39
N TYR A 76 -12.83 -7.18 -8.38
CA TYR A 76 -11.39 -7.21 -8.63
C TYR A 76 -10.78 -5.80 -8.73
N TRP A 77 -11.39 -4.92 -9.53
CA TRP A 77 -10.87 -3.57 -9.73
C TRP A 77 -10.96 -2.69 -8.47
N ILE A 78 -11.95 -2.92 -7.62
CA ILE A 78 -12.09 -2.19 -6.36
C ILE A 78 -11.13 -2.75 -5.30
N ASN A 79 -10.96 -4.07 -5.20
CA ASN A 79 -9.95 -4.69 -4.33
C ASN A 79 -8.53 -4.22 -4.70
N LEU A 80 -8.26 -4.01 -6.00
CA LEU A 80 -6.99 -3.46 -6.48
C LEU A 80 -6.68 -2.07 -5.89
N VAL A 81 -7.69 -1.25 -5.58
CA VAL A 81 -7.49 0.06 -4.94
C VAL A 81 -6.86 -0.11 -3.56
N SER A 82 -7.35 -1.06 -2.76
CA SER A 82 -6.77 -1.37 -1.45
C SER A 82 -5.33 -1.87 -1.59
N ALA A 83 -5.10 -2.82 -2.50
CA ALA A 83 -3.77 -3.39 -2.72
C ALA A 83 -2.74 -2.31 -3.11
N LEU A 84 -3.10 -1.40 -4.02
CA LEU A 84 -2.23 -0.30 -4.43
C LEU A 84 -2.03 0.73 -3.31
N SER A 85 -3.09 1.09 -2.59
CA SER A 85 -3.02 2.05 -1.47
C SER A 85 -2.08 1.54 -0.37
N SER A 86 -2.28 0.30 0.06
CA SER A 86 -1.42 -0.34 1.05
C SER A 86 0.03 -0.47 0.57
N SER A 87 0.26 -0.73 -0.72
CA SER A 87 1.62 -0.75 -1.30
C SER A 87 2.32 0.60 -1.18
N PHE A 88 1.59 1.71 -1.37
CA PHE A 88 2.12 3.05 -1.12
C PHE A 88 2.41 3.30 0.36
N SER A 89 1.57 2.82 1.28
CA SER A 89 1.86 2.89 2.72
C SER A 89 3.16 2.16 3.06
N ILE A 90 3.45 0.99 2.45
CA ILE A 90 4.75 0.29 2.62
C ILE A 90 5.93 1.13 2.08
N LEU A 91 5.78 1.79 0.93
CA LEU A 91 6.79 2.70 0.38
C LEU A 91 7.09 3.86 1.34
N PHE A 92 6.04 4.49 1.87
CA PHE A 92 6.19 5.59 2.81
C PHE A 92 6.73 5.14 4.16
N LEU A 93 6.39 3.93 4.61
CA LEU A 93 6.97 3.33 5.81
C LEU A 93 8.48 3.11 5.61
N PHE A 94 8.91 2.57 4.47
CA PHE A 94 10.32 2.45 4.14
C PHE A 94 11.04 3.81 4.20
N TRP A 95 10.48 4.86 3.58
CA TRP A 95 11.09 6.20 3.63
C TRP A 95 11.06 6.83 5.02
N SER A 96 10.05 6.54 5.83
CA SER A 96 9.97 6.99 7.21
C SER A 96 11.05 6.35 8.08
N ILE A 97 11.22 5.02 7.99
CA ILE A 97 12.25 4.28 8.71
C ILE A 97 13.64 4.77 8.31
N THR A 98 13.90 4.89 7.00
CA THR A 98 15.21 5.34 6.50
C THR A 98 15.49 6.80 6.89
N MET A 99 14.48 7.68 6.88
CA MET A 99 14.61 9.06 7.36
C MET A 99 15.00 9.12 8.84
N ILE A 100 14.39 8.28 9.69
CA ILE A 100 14.72 8.20 11.12
C ILE A 100 16.13 7.61 11.31
N ALA A 101 16.45 6.50 10.64
CA ALA A 101 17.76 5.85 10.75
C ALA A 101 18.92 6.77 10.34
N LYS A 102 18.73 7.59 9.28
CA LYS A 102 19.70 8.64 8.90
C LYS A 102 19.96 9.65 10.01
N LYS A 103 18.91 10.08 10.72
CA LYS A 103 19.02 11.05 11.81
C LYS A 103 19.78 10.47 13.00
N LEU A 104 19.62 9.16 13.25
CA LEU A 104 20.31 8.47 14.34
C LEU A 104 21.80 8.25 14.07
N LEU A 105 22.17 7.82 12.85
CA LEU A 105 23.55 7.43 12.55
C LEU A 105 24.51 8.59 12.29
N LYS A 106 23.99 9.80 12.03
CA LYS A 106 24.73 11.05 11.70
C LYS A 106 25.71 10.91 10.52
N ALA A 107 25.71 11.88 9.61
CA ALA A 107 26.65 11.88 8.50
C ALA A 107 28.03 12.37 8.97
N GLU A 108 29.10 11.70 8.56
CA GLU A 108 30.48 12.17 8.74
C GLU A 108 30.89 12.96 7.49
N ASN A 109 31.32 14.21 7.68
CA ASN A 109 31.67 15.13 6.58
C ASN A 109 30.57 15.29 5.50
N GLY A 110 29.30 15.19 5.90
CA GLY A 110 28.16 15.29 4.98
C GLY A 110 27.96 14.05 4.10
N THR A 111 28.71 12.98 4.35
CA THR A 111 28.61 11.71 3.63
C THR A 111 28.31 10.54 4.57
N TYR A 112 27.73 9.48 4.03
CA TYR A 112 27.50 8.24 4.76
C TYR A 112 28.50 7.19 4.27
N SER A 113 29.11 6.47 5.21
CA SER A 113 29.95 5.32 4.86
C SER A 113 29.11 4.20 4.27
N THR A 114 29.72 3.29 3.51
CA THR A 114 29.02 2.13 2.93
C THR A 114 28.30 1.31 4.00
N GLY A 115 28.91 1.12 5.17
CA GLY A 115 28.30 0.41 6.30
C GLY A 115 27.05 1.12 6.81
N GLN A 116 27.08 2.44 6.98
CA GLN A 116 25.90 3.21 7.37
C GLN A 116 24.77 3.11 6.33
N ILE A 117 25.09 3.18 5.04
CA ILE A 117 24.10 3.03 3.97
C ILE A 117 23.43 1.65 4.05
N ILE A 118 24.22 0.58 4.20
CA ILE A 118 23.69 -0.78 4.35
C ILE A 118 22.79 -0.89 5.57
N THR A 119 23.20 -0.35 6.72
CA THR A 119 22.38 -0.37 7.95
C THR A 119 21.07 0.38 7.76
N ILE A 120 21.08 1.57 7.15
CA ILE A 120 19.87 2.35 6.90
C ILE A 120 18.92 1.63 5.94
N MET A 121 19.44 1.12 4.83
CA MET A 121 18.64 0.38 3.85
C MET A 121 18.09 -0.91 4.45
N GLY A 122 18.92 -1.67 5.18
CA GLY A 122 18.52 -2.91 5.84
C GLY A 122 17.40 -2.68 6.85
N ALA A 123 17.51 -1.65 7.69
CA ALA A 123 16.45 -1.29 8.63
C ALA A 123 15.14 -0.94 7.90
N GLY A 124 15.22 -0.14 6.84
CA GLY A 124 14.05 0.21 6.01
C GLY A 124 13.39 -1.00 5.36
N ILE A 125 14.19 -1.86 4.70
CA ILE A 125 13.68 -3.07 4.01
C ILE A 125 13.03 -4.01 5.01
N ILE A 126 13.73 -4.36 6.09
CA ILE A 126 13.24 -5.33 7.07
C ILE A 126 11.98 -4.81 7.76
N GLY A 127 11.95 -3.55 8.20
CA GLY A 127 10.80 -3.00 8.90
C GLY A 127 9.57 -2.84 8.01
N SER A 128 9.74 -2.35 6.78
CA SER A 128 8.63 -2.19 5.84
C SER A 128 8.06 -3.51 5.33
N LEU A 129 8.93 -4.48 5.01
CA LEU A 129 8.49 -5.81 4.60
C LEU A 129 7.90 -6.61 5.76
N ALA A 130 8.43 -6.50 6.98
CA ALA A 130 7.78 -7.12 8.15
C ALA A 130 6.34 -6.63 8.33
N TYR A 131 6.08 -5.34 8.12
CA TYR A 131 4.71 -4.80 8.13
C TYR A 131 3.88 -5.30 6.95
N THR A 132 4.52 -5.46 5.77
CA THR A 132 3.87 -6.01 4.58
C THR A 132 3.22 -7.36 4.88
N PHE A 133 3.94 -8.24 5.58
CA PHE A 133 3.52 -9.59 5.98
C PHE A 133 2.80 -9.66 7.34
N SER A 134 2.39 -8.53 7.92
CA SER A 134 1.64 -8.53 9.18
C SER A 134 0.15 -8.80 8.94
N ASP A 135 -0.43 -9.70 9.74
CA ASP A 135 -1.77 -10.27 9.50
C ASP A 135 -2.87 -9.20 9.36
N SER A 136 -2.95 -8.28 10.33
CA SER A 136 -3.98 -7.23 10.33
C SER A 136 -3.84 -6.27 9.14
N PHE A 137 -2.61 -5.91 8.75
CA PHE A 137 -2.40 -5.01 7.62
C PHE A 137 -2.65 -5.72 6.29
N TRP A 138 -2.19 -6.97 6.17
CA TRP A 138 -2.39 -7.80 4.99
C TRP A 138 -3.86 -7.97 4.68
N PHE A 139 -4.67 -8.31 5.69
CA PHE A 139 -6.11 -8.52 5.51
C PHE A 139 -6.80 -7.26 4.96
N SER A 140 -6.43 -6.08 5.46
CA SER A 140 -6.92 -4.81 4.90
C SER A 140 -6.40 -4.53 3.49
N ALA A 141 -5.19 -4.97 3.14
CA ALA A 141 -4.58 -4.72 1.85
C ALA A 141 -5.16 -5.57 0.70
N VAL A 142 -5.67 -6.76 0.99
CA VAL A 142 -6.09 -7.75 -0.02
C VAL A 142 -7.58 -7.72 -0.34
N GLU A 143 -8.35 -6.87 0.32
CA GLU A 143 -9.80 -6.77 0.18
C GLU A 143 -10.25 -5.30 0.11
N ALA A 144 -11.45 -5.03 -0.39
CA ALA A 144 -12.02 -3.69 -0.51
C ALA A 144 -12.38 -3.07 0.85
N GLU A 145 -11.35 -2.68 1.60
CA GLU A 145 -11.46 -2.07 2.92
C GLU A 145 -10.99 -0.60 2.91
N VAL A 146 -11.75 0.25 3.61
CA VAL A 146 -11.45 1.68 3.72
C VAL A 146 -10.18 1.97 4.51
N TYR A 147 -9.77 1.03 5.35
CA TYR A 147 -8.56 1.11 6.16
C TYR A 147 -7.29 1.13 5.29
N ALA A 148 -7.29 0.42 4.15
CA ALA A 148 -6.15 0.38 3.24
C ALA A 148 -5.77 1.77 2.70
N LEU A 149 -6.77 2.60 2.39
CA LEU A 149 -6.55 3.97 1.91
C LEU A 149 -6.16 4.94 3.04
N SER A 150 -6.47 4.59 4.29
CA SER A 150 -6.29 5.45 5.46
C SER A 150 -5.03 5.13 6.28
N SER A 151 -4.21 4.17 5.82
CA SER A 151 -3.03 3.64 6.52
C SER A 151 -1.73 4.39 6.22
#